data_AF-A0A0D3VBA0-F1
#
_entry.id   AF-A0A0D3VBA0-F1
#
_cell.length_a   1.000
_cell.length_b   1.000
_cell.length_c   1.000
_cell.angle_alpha   90.00
_cell.angle_beta   90.00
_cell.angle_gamma   90.00
#
_symmetry.space_group_name_H-M   'P 1'
#
loop_
_entity.id
_entity.type
_entity.pdbx_description
1 polymer ?
#
loop_
_entity_poly.entity_id
_entity_poly.type
_entity_poly.pdbx_seq_one_letter_code
_entity_poly.pdbx_strand_id
1 'polypeptide(L)'
;MYYSVIQNNKYIVILADGVAEKEIIELPTEELADQVAYHLQLAWNEGELWGQESLRRELDPEGNRKRIYDSIMKMRSFNNRRELRNYYGLIN
;
A
#
# COMPACT_ATOMS: atom_id res chain seq x y z
N MET A 1 7.58 4.52 -11.16
CA MET A 1 6.62 5.61 -11.38
C MET A 1 6.38 5.77 -12.87
N TYR A 2 5.14 5.85 -13.28
CA TYR A 2 4.74 6.09 -14.66
C TYR A 2 4.25 7.53 -14.81
N TYR A 3 4.68 8.22 -15.87
CA TYR A 3 4.23 9.56 -16.22
C TYR A 3 4.34 9.79 -17.73
N SER A 4 3.58 10.74 -18.24
CA SER A 4 3.61 11.19 -19.62
C SER A 4 4.54 12.39 -19.77
N VAL A 5 5.17 12.50 -20.95
CA VAL A 5 5.96 13.66 -21.36
C VAL A 5 5.73 13.97 -22.83
N ILE A 6 5.92 15.24 -23.19
CA ILE A 6 5.94 15.70 -24.58
C ILE A 6 7.40 15.91 -24.98
N GLN A 7 7.90 15.15 -25.96
CA GLN A 7 9.25 15.31 -26.50
C GLN A 7 9.23 15.29 -28.02
N ASN A 8 9.84 16.27 -28.68
CA ASN A 8 9.93 16.36 -30.14
C ASN A 8 8.57 16.17 -30.85
N ASN A 9 7.51 16.76 -30.29
CA ASN A 9 6.14 16.65 -30.81
C ASN A 9 5.53 15.23 -30.72
N LYS A 10 6.09 14.38 -29.87
CA LYS A 10 5.61 13.04 -29.53
C LYS A 10 5.10 13.00 -28.10
N TYR A 11 4.11 12.16 -27.85
CA TYR A 11 3.52 11.96 -26.53
C TYR A 11 3.97 10.60 -26.01
N ILE A 12 4.82 10.59 -24.98
CA ILE A 12 5.55 9.39 -24.55
C ILE A 12 5.21 9.10 -23.10
N VAL A 13 5.00 7.82 -22.77
CA VAL A 13 4.91 7.34 -21.39
C VAL A 13 6.27 6.80 -20.96
N ILE A 14 6.76 7.27 -19.83
CA ILE A 14 8.04 6.90 -19.24
C ILE A 14 7.81 6.13 -17.94
N LEU A 15 8.62 5.08 -17.74
CA LEU A 15 8.83 4.44 -16.45
C LEU A 15 10.11 4.99 -15.82
N ALA A 16 9.99 5.57 -14.63
CA ALA A 16 11.12 5.90 -13.77
C ALA A 16 11.16 5.01 -12.53
N ASP A 17 12.31 4.45 -12.19
CA ASP A 17 12.52 3.71 -10.94
C ASP A 17 13.25 4.53 -9.86
N GLY A 18 13.51 5.81 -10.13
CA GLY A 18 14.25 6.74 -9.27
C GLY A 18 15.75 6.83 -9.59
N VAL A 19 16.26 5.97 -10.46
CA VAL A 19 17.66 5.97 -10.93
C VAL A 19 17.73 6.11 -12.44
N ALA A 20 16.86 5.42 -13.15
CA ALA A 20 16.79 5.41 -14.60
C ALA A 20 15.38 5.70 -15.08
N GLU A 21 15.31 6.25 -16.28
CA GLU A 21 14.08 6.49 -17.03
C GLU A 21 14.10 5.64 -18.29
N LYS A 22 12.95 5.05 -18.62
CA LYS A 22 12.77 4.25 -19.82
C LYS A 22 11.45 4.59 -20.51
N GLU A 23 11.54 4.91 -21.79
CA GLU A 23 10.37 5.05 -22.65
C GLU A 23 9.68 3.70 -22.83
N ILE A 24 8.36 3.68 -22.64
CA ILE A 24 7.55 2.46 -22.71
C ILE A 24 6.72 2.42 -23.99
N ILE A 25 6.05 3.54 -24.29
CA ILE A 25 5.13 3.65 -25.41
C ILE A 25 5.02 5.10 -25.86
N GLU A 26 4.96 5.28 -27.18
CA GLU A 26 4.61 6.54 -27.85
C GLU A 26 3.14 6.47 -28.26
N LEU A 27 2.40 7.54 -28.03
CA LEU A 27 0.96 7.63 -28.25
C LEU A 27 0.62 8.81 -29.17
N PRO A 28 -0.51 8.73 -29.89
CA PRO A 28 -0.89 9.73 -30.88
C PRO A 28 -1.35 11.07 -30.29
N THR A 29 -1.79 11.11 -29.02
CA THR A 29 -2.25 12.34 -28.36
C THR A 29 -1.75 12.43 -26.91
N GLU A 30 -1.69 13.65 -26.40
CA GLU A 30 -1.32 13.95 -25.01
C GLU A 30 -2.31 13.31 -24.03
N GLU A 31 -3.62 13.47 -24.28
CA GLU A 31 -4.66 12.95 -23.38
C GLU A 31 -4.59 11.43 -23.27
N LEU A 32 -4.22 10.74 -24.35
CA LEU A 32 -4.07 9.29 -24.32
C LEU A 32 -2.79 8.89 -23.56
N ALA A 33 -1.70 9.64 -23.70
CA ALA A 33 -0.49 9.43 -22.92
C ALA A 33 -0.73 9.61 -21.42
N ASP A 34 -1.45 10.66 -21.04
CA ASP A 34 -1.83 10.93 -19.65
C ASP A 34 -2.70 9.80 -19.08
N GLN A 35 -3.72 9.37 -19.82
CA GLN A 35 -4.60 8.27 -19.39
C GLN A 35 -3.83 6.97 -19.22
N VAL A 36 -2.96 6.61 -20.18
CA VAL A 36 -2.17 5.39 -20.11
C VAL A 36 -1.18 5.46 -18.94
N ALA A 37 -0.48 6.58 -18.75
CA ALA A 37 0.42 6.77 -17.62
C ALA A 37 -0.32 6.64 -16.28
N TYR A 38 -1.50 7.26 -16.16
CA TYR A 38 -2.35 7.16 -14.98
C TYR A 38 -2.76 5.72 -14.68
N HIS A 39 -3.27 4.99 -15.67
CA HIS A 39 -3.69 3.60 -15.47
C HIS A 39 -2.53 2.67 -15.13
N LEU A 40 -1.36 2.86 -15.75
CA LEU A 40 -0.16 2.10 -15.39
C LEU A 40 0.30 2.40 -13.97
N GLN A 41 0.28 3.66 -13.54
CA GLN A 41 0.61 4.03 -12.17
C GLN A 41 -0.39 3.45 -11.16
N LEU A 42 -1.69 3.46 -11.49
CA LEU A 42 -2.72 2.87 -10.65
C LEU A 42 -2.50 1.35 -10.49
N ALA A 43 -2.28 0.64 -11.59
CA ALA A 43 -2.01 -0.80 -11.58
C ALA A 43 -0.74 -1.15 -10.78
N TRP A 44 0.31 -0.32 -10.89
CA TRP A 44 1.51 -0.48 -10.07
C TRP A 44 1.20 -0.36 -8.58
N ASN A 45 0.46 0.67 -8.18
CA ASN A 45 0.11 0.91 -6.78
C ASN A 45 -0.75 -0.24 -6.22
N GLU A 46 -1.71 -0.73 -6.99
CA GLU A 46 -2.53 -1.89 -6.61
C GLU A 46 -1.68 -3.15 -6.44
N GLY A 47 -0.74 -3.40 -7.37
CA GLY A 47 0.20 -4.50 -7.28
C GLY A 47 1.11 -4.42 -6.06
N GLU A 48 1.62 -3.23 -5.73
CA GLU A 48 2.44 -3.01 -4.54
C GLU A 48 1.66 -3.28 -3.25
N LEU A 49 0.43 -2.76 -3.15
CA LEU A 49 -0.46 -3.03 -2.02
C LEU A 49 -0.75 -4.53 -1.86
N TRP A 50 -1.04 -5.21 -2.97
CA TRP A 50 -1.29 -6.65 -2.95
C TRP A 50 -0.07 -7.47 -2.53
N GLY A 51 1.13 -7.06 -2.98
CA GLY A 51 2.39 -7.65 -2.55
C GLY A 51 2.63 -7.46 -1.06
N GLN A 52 2.40 -6.26 -0.53
CA GLN A 52 2.52 -5.98 0.90
C GLN A 52 1.54 -6.80 1.74
N GLU A 53 0.29 -6.94 1.29
CA GLU A 53 -0.68 -7.78 1.98
C GLU A 53 -0.30 -9.26 1.97
N SER A 54 0.16 -9.77 0.84
CA SER A 54 0.61 -11.16 0.69
C SER A 54 1.79 -11.43 1.64
N LEU A 55 2.80 -10.57 1.62
CA LEU A 55 3.95 -10.66 2.52
C LEU A 55 3.52 -10.57 4.00
N ARG A 56 2.56 -9.71 4.33
CA ARG A 56 2.02 -9.60 5.70
C ARG A 56 1.37 -10.91 6.15
N ARG A 57 0.64 -11.60 5.27
CA ARG A 57 0.02 -12.89 5.58
C ARG A 57 1.06 -14.00 5.72
N GLU A 58 2.12 -13.98 4.92
CA GLU A 58 3.22 -14.94 5.04
C GLU A 58 4.02 -14.78 6.34
N LEU A 59 4.29 -13.53 6.74
CA LEU A 59 5.06 -13.23 7.96
C LEU A 59 4.25 -13.40 9.26
N ASP A 60 2.92 -13.23 9.20
CA ASP A 60 2.01 -13.38 10.35
C ASP A 60 0.74 -14.16 9.97
N PRO A 61 0.86 -15.46 9.65
CA PRO A 61 -0.26 -16.26 9.13
C PRO A 61 -1.38 -16.45 10.16
N GLU A 62 -1.05 -16.42 11.44
CA GLU A 62 -2.01 -16.54 12.54
C GLU A 62 -2.67 -15.20 12.92
N GLY A 63 -2.21 -14.09 12.33
CA GLY A 63 -2.70 -12.74 12.63
C GLY A 63 -2.38 -12.29 14.06
N ASN A 64 -1.29 -12.78 14.63
CA ASN A 64 -0.85 -12.50 15.98
C ASN A 64 -0.62 -11.00 16.20
N ARG A 65 -0.10 -10.27 15.20
CA ARG A 65 0.09 -8.81 15.28
C ARG A 65 -1.23 -8.08 15.49
N LYS A 66 -2.29 -8.49 14.76
CA LYS A 66 -3.64 -7.94 14.95
C LYS A 66 -4.18 -8.27 16.33
N ARG A 67 -4.06 -9.53 16.77
CA ARG A 67 -4.50 -9.97 18.11
C ARG A 67 -3.79 -9.21 19.24
N ILE A 68 -2.47 -9.00 19.12
CA ILE A 68 -1.67 -8.24 20.08
C ILE A 68 -2.12 -6.77 20.08
N TYR A 69 -2.28 -6.16 18.91
CA TYR A 69 -2.74 -4.77 18.81
C TYR A 69 -4.14 -4.58 19.42
N ASP A 70 -5.09 -5.44 19.06
CA ASP A 70 -6.46 -5.41 19.59
C ASP A 70 -6.44 -5.60 21.11
N SER A 71 -5.59 -6.50 21.62
CA SER A 71 -5.42 -6.69 23.06
C SER A 71 -4.85 -5.45 23.74
N ILE A 72 -3.84 -4.78 23.17
CA ILE A 72 -3.26 -3.55 23.72
C ILE A 72 -4.28 -2.40 23.68
N MET A 73 -5.01 -2.23 22.58
CA MET A 73 -6.04 -1.19 22.48
C MET A 73 -7.17 -1.44 23.48
N LYS A 74 -7.57 -2.70 23.64
CA LYS A 74 -8.55 -3.09 24.66
C LYS A 74 -8.03 -2.82 26.07
N MET A 75 -6.77 -3.14 26.36
CA MET A 75 -6.12 -2.79 27.64
C MET A 75 -6.16 -1.27 27.92
N ARG A 76 -5.90 -0.45 26.89
CA ARG A 76 -5.94 1.03 27.00
C ARG A 76 -7.36 1.58 27.17
N SER A 77 -8.38 0.87 26.70
CA SER A 77 -9.78 1.29 26.81
C SER A 77 -10.38 1.09 28.21
N PHE A 78 -9.74 0.30 29.07
CA PHE A 78 -10.18 0.15 30.46
C PHE A 78 -9.79 1.37 31.29
N ASN A 79 -10.78 1.99 31.93
CA ASN A 79 -10.60 3.18 32.75
C ASN A 79 -10.03 2.87 34.15
N ASN A 80 -10.05 1.61 34.59
CA ASN A 80 -9.56 1.22 35.91
C ASN A 80 -8.89 -0.17 35.90
N ARG A 81 -7.81 -0.33 36.68
CA ARG A 81 -7.06 -1.59 36.88
C ARG A 81 -7.91 -2.76 37.38
N ARG A 82 -9.09 -2.49 37.96
CA ARG A 82 -10.01 -3.54 38.44
C ARG A 82 -10.69 -4.27 37.27
N GLU A 83 -11.11 -3.54 36.23
CA GLU A 83 -11.74 -4.13 35.04
C GLU A 83 -10.75 -4.97 34.23
N LEU A 84 -9.50 -4.49 34.13
CA LEU A 84 -8.38 -5.24 33.56
C LEU A 84 -8.14 -6.57 34.28
N ARG A 85 -8.13 -6.58 35.63
CA ARG A 85 -7.96 -7.81 36.41
C ARG A 85 -9.11 -8.79 36.23
N ASN A 86 -10.34 -8.30 36.15
CA ASN A 86 -11.51 -9.15 35.87
C ASN A 86 -11.43 -9.77 34.47
N TYR A 87 -11.03 -9.00 33.47
CA TYR A 87 -10.91 -9.47 32.09
C TYR A 87 -9.88 -10.59 31.91
N TYR A 88 -8.75 -10.51 32.62
CA TYR A 88 -7.71 -11.56 32.60
C TYR A 88 -7.94 -12.69 33.62
N GLY A 89 -9.06 -12.68 34.35
CA GLY A 89 -9.34 -13.71 35.37
C GLY A 89 -8.34 -13.72 36.53
N LEU A 90 -7.66 -12.61 36.79
CA LEU A 90 -6.65 -12.48 37.85
C LEU A 90 -7.29 -12.13 39.21
N ILE A 91 -8.55 -12.48 39.41
CA ILE A 91 -9.25 -12.33 40.69
C ILE A 91 -9.16 -13.66 41.44
N ASN A 92 -8.51 -13.64 42.61
CA ASN A 92 -8.91 -14.48 43.74
C ASN A 92 -9.91 -13.68 44.58
#